data_AF-A0A6P0XVX1-F1
#
_entry.id   AF-A0A6P0XVX1-F1
#
_cell.length_a   1.000
_cell.length_b   1.000
_cell.length_c   1.000
_cell.angle_alpha   90.00
_cell.angle_beta   90.00
_cell.angle_gamma   90.00
#
_symmetry.space_group_name_H-M   'P 1'
#
loop_
_entity.id
_entity.type
_entity.pdbx_description
1 polymer ?
#
loop_
_entity_poly.entity_id
_entity_poly.type
_entity_poly.pdbx_seq_one_letter_code
_entity_poly.pdbx_strand_id
1 'polypeptide(L)'
;PINDNSENPLTLLDILSDTGFDVPTLSGFDIYIEKCRNMDIQIALDNLERYVEEDPEQIFQNCHPRQHSNCNCQFLCQKLVFQYPPETFANISRIIEINYDTLRSFWKRKCLPLLQKKLEELGYSKEEES
;
A
#
# COMPACT_ATOMS: atom_id res chain seq x y z
N PRO A 1 66.43 4.36 -15.37
CA PRO A 1 65.19 4.56 -16.14
C PRO A 1 64.24 3.39 -15.93
N ILE A 2 63.31 3.53 -14.98
CA ILE A 2 62.22 2.56 -14.79
C ILE A 2 60.99 3.24 -15.39
N ASN A 3 60.50 2.66 -16.48
CA ASN A 3 59.33 3.09 -17.22
C ASN A 3 58.11 2.48 -16.52
N ASP A 4 57.50 3.23 -15.61
CA ASP A 4 56.29 2.82 -14.90
C ASP A 4 55.07 3.28 -15.74
N ASN A 5 54.79 2.52 -16.79
CA ASN A 5 53.66 2.76 -17.68
C ASN A 5 52.38 2.21 -17.05
N SER A 6 51.65 3.12 -16.40
CA SER A 6 50.19 3.22 -16.41
C SER A 6 49.40 1.90 -16.48
N GLU A 7 49.29 1.17 -15.37
CA GLU A 7 48.09 0.37 -15.14
C GLU A 7 47.07 1.30 -14.48
N ASN A 8 46.24 1.94 -15.30
CA ASN A 8 45.04 2.60 -14.82
C ASN A 8 44.04 1.46 -14.51
N PRO A 9 43.77 1.12 -13.25
CA PRO A 9 42.91 -0.01 -12.93
C PRO A 9 41.52 0.31 -13.48
N LEU A 10 41.02 -0.56 -14.36
CA LEU A 10 39.67 -0.49 -14.92
C LEU A 10 38.68 -0.19 -13.79
N THR A 11 37.95 0.91 -13.92
CA THR A 11 36.94 1.25 -12.94
C THR A 11 35.74 0.33 -13.13
N LEU A 12 34.96 0.15 -12.08
CA LEU A 12 33.75 -0.67 -12.12
C LEU A 12 32.76 -0.17 -13.21
N LEU A 13 32.80 1.12 -13.54
CA LEU A 13 32.04 1.74 -14.63
C LEU A 13 32.54 1.35 -16.02
N ASP A 14 33.87 1.21 -16.21
CA ASP A 14 34.47 0.78 -17.48
C ASP A 14 34.06 -0.66 -17.81
N ILE A 15 34.03 -1.52 -16.78
CA ILE A 15 33.63 -2.93 -16.93
C ILE A 15 32.15 -3.06 -17.29
N LEU A 16 31.28 -2.26 -16.67
CA LEU A 16 29.84 -2.30 -16.96
C LEU A 16 29.53 -1.78 -18.37
N SER A 17 30.22 -0.72 -18.81
CA SER A 17 30.00 -0.11 -20.13
C SER A 17 30.30 -1.08 -21.29
N ASP A 18 31.36 -1.89 -21.16
CA ASP A 18 31.75 -2.89 -22.17
C ASP A 18 30.76 -4.05 -22.33
N THR A 19 29.87 -4.27 -21.35
CA THR A 19 28.83 -5.32 -21.42
C THR A 19 27.58 -4.90 -22.21
N GLY A 20 27.58 -3.71 -22.82
CA GLY A 20 26.39 -3.13 -23.45
C GLY A 20 25.34 -2.68 -22.44
N PHE A 21 25.74 -2.54 -21.16
CA PHE A 21 24.93 -1.94 -20.13
C PHE A 21 25.03 -0.42 -20.29
N ASP A 22 24.05 0.19 -20.96
CA ASP A 22 23.90 1.64 -20.92
C ASP A 22 23.76 2.02 -19.45
N VAL A 23 24.76 2.74 -18.91
CA VAL A 23 24.76 3.20 -17.52
C VAL A 23 23.44 3.94 -17.30
N PRO A 24 22.53 3.40 -16.47
CA PRO A 24 21.27 4.06 -16.24
C PRO A 24 21.60 5.44 -15.69
N THR A 25 21.06 6.49 -16.31
CA THR A 25 21.14 7.83 -15.75
C THR A 25 20.59 7.77 -14.32
N LEU A 26 21.01 8.69 -13.45
CA LEU A 26 20.45 8.79 -12.09
C LEU A 26 18.90 8.71 -12.12
N SER A 27 18.29 9.38 -13.12
CA SER A 27 16.85 9.34 -13.40
C SER A 27 16.29 7.97 -13.79
N GLY A 28 17.06 7.09 -14.44
CA GLY A 28 16.66 5.73 -14.78
C GLY A 28 16.61 4.81 -13.56
N PHE A 29 17.54 4.98 -12.62
CA PHE A 29 17.50 4.27 -11.33
C PHE A 29 16.33 4.75 -10.47
N ASP A 30 16.06 6.05 -10.43
CA ASP A 30 14.91 6.59 -9.70
C ASP A 30 13.58 6.01 -10.23
N ILE A 31 13.40 5.97 -11.56
CA ILE A 31 12.23 5.35 -12.19
C ILE A 31 12.09 3.86 -11.83
N TYR A 32 13.20 3.12 -11.76
CA TYR A 32 13.18 1.70 -11.38
C TYR A 32 12.82 1.52 -9.91
N ILE A 33 13.37 2.34 -9.02
CA ILE A 33 13.06 2.33 -7.58
C ILE A 33 11.57 2.64 -7.37
N GLU A 34 11.03 3.65 -8.04
CA GLU A 34 9.60 3.98 -7.98
C GLU A 34 8.72 2.81 -8.47
N LYS A 35 9.11 2.11 -9.54
CA LYS A 35 8.40 0.93 -10.02
C LYS A 35 8.39 -0.21 -9.00
N CYS A 36 9.53 -0.49 -8.37
CA CYS A 36 9.61 -1.51 -7.32
C CYS A 36 8.70 -1.17 -6.15
N ARG A 37 8.75 0.07 -5.64
CA ARG A 37 7.86 0.54 -4.56
C ARG A 37 6.39 0.38 -4.91
N ASN A 38 5.99 0.79 -6.12
CA ASN A 38 4.60 0.66 -6.56
C ASN A 38 4.14 -0.80 -6.61
N MET A 39 5.02 -1.71 -7.00
CA MET A 39 4.74 -3.15 -7.01
C MET A 39 4.55 -3.69 -5.59
N ASP A 40 5.42 -3.28 -4.65
CA ASP A 40 5.33 -3.68 -3.24
C ASP A 40 4.04 -3.17 -2.60
N ILE A 41 3.67 -1.91 -2.89
CA ILE A 41 2.39 -1.32 -2.43
C ILE A 41 1.21 -2.11 -2.99
N GLN A 42 1.21 -2.46 -4.27
CA GLN A 42 0.12 -3.23 -4.87
C GLN A 42 -0.02 -4.60 -4.21
N ILE A 43 1.10 -5.31 -3.97
CA ILE A 43 1.11 -6.61 -3.28
C ILE A 43 0.54 -6.46 -1.86
N ALA A 44 0.94 -5.43 -1.12
CA ALA A 44 0.43 -5.18 0.22
C ALA A 44 -1.09 -4.89 0.22
N LEU A 45 -1.57 -4.12 -0.75
CA LEU A 45 -3.00 -3.81 -0.90
C LEU A 45 -3.82 -5.06 -1.29
N ASP A 46 -3.34 -5.89 -2.21
CA ASP A 46 -3.99 -7.14 -2.61
C ASP A 46 -4.08 -8.12 -1.43
N ASN A 47 -3.01 -8.22 -0.63
CA ASN A 47 -3.00 -9.04 0.57
C ASN A 47 -3.94 -8.49 1.65
N LEU A 48 -4.05 -7.17 1.77
CA LEU A 48 -4.97 -6.52 2.70
C LEU A 48 -6.42 -6.79 2.31
N GLU A 49 -6.76 -6.64 1.03
CA GLU A 49 -8.11 -6.92 0.51
C GLU A 49 -8.52 -8.35 0.83
N ARG A 50 -7.65 -9.33 0.51
CA ARG A 50 -7.89 -10.75 0.82
C ARG A 50 -8.05 -10.99 2.31
N TYR A 51 -7.19 -10.40 3.14
CA TYR A 51 -7.29 -10.54 4.60
C TYR A 51 -8.61 -9.98 5.12
N VAL A 52 -9.04 -8.81 4.64
CA VAL A 52 -10.31 -8.22 5.03
C VAL A 52 -11.49 -9.06 4.57
N GLU A 53 -11.43 -9.67 3.39
CA GLU A 53 -12.48 -10.56 2.89
C GLU A 53 -12.60 -11.85 3.71
N GLU A 54 -11.49 -12.52 3.98
CA GLU A 54 -11.46 -13.76 4.77
C GLU A 54 -11.73 -13.51 6.26
N ASP A 55 -11.24 -12.38 6.78
CA ASP A 55 -11.29 -11.95 8.18
C ASP A 55 -11.13 -13.11 9.20
N PRO A 56 -10.01 -13.85 9.14
CA PRO A 56 -9.85 -15.11 9.88
C PRO A 56 -9.92 -14.94 11.41
N GLU A 57 -9.54 -13.77 11.91
CA GLU A 57 -9.60 -13.41 13.33
C GLU A 57 -10.91 -12.70 13.72
N GLN A 58 -11.80 -12.50 12.75
CA GLN A 58 -13.06 -11.77 12.88
C GLN A 58 -12.90 -10.34 13.43
N ILE A 59 -11.72 -9.73 13.28
CA ILE A 59 -11.43 -8.41 13.84
C ILE A 59 -12.19 -7.32 13.09
N PHE A 60 -12.46 -7.52 11.79
CA PHE A 60 -13.21 -6.56 10.97
C PHE A 60 -14.72 -6.76 11.09
N GLN A 61 -15.20 -8.00 11.18
CA GLN A 61 -16.61 -8.36 11.36
C GLN A 61 -17.12 -8.01 12.76
N ASN A 62 -16.33 -8.23 13.81
CA ASN A 62 -16.70 -7.89 15.19
C ASN A 62 -16.55 -6.38 15.51
N CYS A 63 -15.88 -5.63 14.63
CA CYS A 63 -15.75 -4.18 14.71
C CYS A 63 -17.00 -3.52 14.12
N HIS A 64 -18.02 -3.26 14.93
CA HIS A 64 -19.26 -2.60 14.49
C HIS A 64 -19.86 -1.69 15.57
N PRO A 65 -20.71 -0.70 15.22
CA PRO A 65 -21.50 0.04 16.20
C PRO A 65 -22.44 -0.90 16.98
N ARG A 66 -22.69 -0.61 18.26
CA ARG A 66 -23.44 -1.49 19.17
C ARG A 66 -24.82 -1.94 18.66
N GLN A 67 -25.49 -1.10 17.87
CA GLN A 67 -26.84 -1.37 17.34
C GLN A 67 -26.87 -1.69 15.84
N HIS A 68 -25.71 -1.69 15.16
CA HIS A 68 -25.62 -1.83 13.70
C HIS A 68 -24.53 -2.84 13.32
N SER A 69 -24.76 -4.12 13.59
CA SER A 69 -23.83 -5.20 13.21
C SER A 69 -23.67 -5.36 11.70
N ASN A 70 -24.65 -4.91 10.92
CA ASN A 70 -24.59 -4.78 9.46
C ASN A 70 -23.65 -3.66 8.97
N CYS A 71 -23.19 -2.78 9.87
CA CYS A 71 -22.25 -1.69 9.60
C CYS A 71 -20.86 -2.00 10.19
N ASN A 72 -20.35 -3.21 9.93
CA ASN A 72 -19.04 -3.62 10.44
C ASN A 72 -17.88 -3.07 9.59
N CYS A 73 -16.67 -3.14 10.15
CA CYS A 73 -15.46 -2.63 9.52
C CYS A 73 -15.14 -3.40 8.22
N GLN A 74 -15.48 -4.69 8.11
CA GLN A 74 -15.31 -5.48 6.89
C GLN A 74 -16.16 -4.92 5.73
N PHE A 75 -17.47 -4.79 5.95
CA PHE A 75 -18.42 -4.26 4.98
C PHE A 75 -18.01 -2.86 4.50
N LEU A 76 -17.60 -1.99 5.44
CA LEU A 76 -17.20 -0.64 5.10
C LEU A 76 -15.91 -0.60 4.28
N CYS A 77 -14.91 -1.44 4.59
CA CYS A 77 -13.69 -1.51 3.78
C CYS A 77 -13.98 -2.02 2.36
N GLN A 78 -14.81 -3.06 2.23
CA GLN A 78 -15.25 -3.56 0.93
C GLN A 78 -15.93 -2.45 0.11
N LYS A 79 -16.87 -1.71 0.70
CA LYS A 79 -17.65 -0.69 -0.03
C LYS A 79 -16.88 0.58 -0.32
N LEU A 80 -16.04 1.05 0.60
CA LEU A 80 -15.38 2.36 0.52
C LEU A 80 -13.98 2.31 -0.08
N VAL A 81 -13.32 1.14 -0.08
CA VAL A 81 -11.91 1.01 -0.48
C VAL A 81 -11.74 0.03 -1.63
N PHE A 82 -12.25 -1.19 -1.49
CA PHE A 82 -11.92 -2.28 -2.43
C PHE A 82 -12.88 -2.38 -3.62
N GLN A 83 -14.14 -1.92 -3.48
CA GLN A 83 -15.07 -1.88 -4.60
C GLN A 83 -14.67 -0.83 -5.65
N TYR A 84 -14.81 -1.18 -6.94
CA TYR A 84 -14.68 -0.24 -8.06
C TYR A 84 -16.02 -0.09 -8.82
N PRO A 85 -16.61 1.11 -8.90
CA PRO A 85 -16.22 2.34 -8.20
C PRO A 85 -16.51 2.24 -6.68
N PRO A 86 -15.74 2.96 -5.84
CA PRO A 86 -16.02 3.05 -4.41
C PRO A 86 -17.42 3.64 -4.16
N GLU A 87 -18.11 3.10 -3.17
CA GLU A 87 -19.41 3.60 -2.76
C GLU A 87 -19.26 4.89 -1.94
N THR A 88 -20.31 5.72 -1.93
CA THR A 88 -20.33 6.94 -1.11
C THR A 88 -20.89 6.66 0.28
N PHE A 89 -20.38 7.36 1.30
CA PHE A 89 -20.97 7.33 2.65
C PHE A 89 -22.46 7.67 2.66
N ALA A 90 -22.91 8.56 1.77
CA ALA A 90 -24.32 8.95 1.67
C ALA A 90 -25.21 7.79 1.21
N ASN A 91 -24.76 7.03 0.21
CA ASN A 91 -25.49 5.85 -0.25
C ASN A 91 -25.47 4.73 0.78
N ILE A 92 -24.32 4.45 1.40
CA ILE A 92 -24.22 3.45 2.47
C ILE A 92 -25.18 3.80 3.61
N SER A 93 -25.16 5.05 4.08
CA SER A 93 -26.05 5.56 5.14
C SER A 93 -27.52 5.31 4.84
N ARG A 94 -27.95 5.46 3.57
CA ARG A 94 -29.32 5.16 3.13
C ARG A 94 -29.63 3.67 3.10
N ILE A 95 -28.70 2.85 2.59
CA ILE A 95 -28.90 1.40 2.42
C ILE A 95 -29.01 0.68 3.76
N ILE A 96 -28.17 1.03 4.73
CA ILE A 96 -28.12 0.37 6.03
C ILE A 96 -28.83 1.14 7.14
N GLU A 97 -29.51 2.23 6.78
CA GLU A 97 -30.32 3.09 7.65
C GLU A 97 -29.57 3.61 8.89
N ILE A 98 -28.27 3.89 8.74
CA ILE A 98 -27.45 4.51 9.79
C ILE A 98 -27.31 6.01 9.53
N ASN A 99 -27.29 6.82 10.58
CA ASN A 99 -27.01 8.25 10.47
C ASN A 99 -25.64 8.51 9.83
N TYR A 100 -25.58 9.41 8.86
CA TYR A 100 -24.37 9.73 8.07
C TYR A 100 -23.17 10.14 8.94
N ASP A 101 -23.38 11.04 9.91
CA ASP A 101 -22.31 11.50 10.80
C ASP A 101 -21.81 10.38 11.71
N THR A 102 -22.72 9.52 12.15
CA THR A 102 -22.38 8.32 12.92
C THR A 102 -21.51 7.37 12.12
N LEU A 103 -21.89 7.08 10.87
CA LEU A 103 -21.13 6.25 9.94
C LEU A 103 -19.73 6.83 9.69
N ARG A 104 -19.65 8.11 9.33
CA ARG A 104 -18.37 8.79 9.04
C ARG A 104 -17.46 8.83 10.26
N SER A 105 -18.04 9.09 11.43
CA SER A 105 -17.34 9.06 12.71
C SER A 105 -16.80 7.67 13.02
N PHE A 106 -17.63 6.64 12.85
CA PHE A 106 -17.25 5.25 13.09
C PHE A 106 -16.10 4.83 12.16
N TRP A 107 -16.23 5.12 10.86
CA TRP A 107 -15.18 4.89 9.87
C TRP A 107 -13.84 5.51 10.31
N LYS A 108 -13.85 6.82 10.60
CA LYS A 108 -12.63 7.56 10.95
C LYS A 108 -11.98 7.09 12.24
N ARG A 109 -12.76 6.70 13.25
CA ARG A 109 -12.24 6.37 14.59
C ARG A 109 -11.96 4.87 14.79
N LYS A 110 -12.52 4.00 13.97
CA LYS A 110 -12.47 2.54 14.17
C LYS A 110 -11.97 1.81 12.92
N CYS A 111 -12.71 1.90 11.82
CA CYS A 111 -12.40 1.13 10.60
C CYS A 111 -11.05 1.53 9.99
N LEU A 112 -10.84 2.83 9.77
CA LEU A 112 -9.63 3.33 9.11
C LEU A 112 -8.36 3.02 9.93
N PRO A 113 -8.31 3.27 11.26
CA PRO A 113 -7.16 2.86 12.07
C PRO A 113 -6.91 1.35 12.06
N LEU A 114 -7.97 0.54 12.07
CA LEU A 114 -7.85 -0.92 12.01
C LEU A 114 -7.24 -1.37 10.68
N LEU A 115 -7.71 -0.78 9.58
CA LEU A 115 -7.21 -1.05 8.24
C LEU A 115 -5.74 -0.63 8.09
N GLN A 116 -5.37 0.57 8.57
CA GLN A 116 -3.99 1.06 8.57
C GLN A 116 -3.06 0.15 9.37
N LYS A 117 -3.47 -0.24 10.59
CA LYS A 117 -2.70 -1.17 11.41
C LYS A 117 -2.46 -2.49 10.68
N LYS A 118 -3.50 -3.04 10.03
CA LYS A 118 -3.36 -4.31 9.30
C LYS A 118 -2.45 -4.16 8.07
N LEU A 119 -2.52 -3.03 7.38
CA LEU A 119 -1.66 -2.75 6.24
C LEU A 119 -0.18 -2.62 6.66
N GLU A 120 0.10 -2.00 7.80
CA GLU A 120 1.44 -1.95 8.41
C GLU A 120 1.94 -3.35 8.78
N GLU A 121 1.09 -4.19 9.40
CA GLU A 121 1.42 -5.59 9.70
C GLU A 121 1.74 -6.43 8.44
N LEU A 122 1.19 -6.04 7.28
CA LEU A 122 1.43 -6.67 5.99
C LEU A 122 2.66 -6.12 5.24
N GLY A 123 3.42 -5.21 5.87
CA GLY A 123 4.72 -4.74 5.36
C GLY A 123 4.68 -3.39 4.67
N TYR A 124 3.55 -2.66 4.71
CA TYR A 124 3.51 -1.29 4.22
C TYR A 124 4.08 -0.32 5.26
N SER A 125 5.07 0.48 4.85
CA SER A 125 5.64 1.55 5.68
C SER A 125 5.49 2.89 4.97
N LYS A 126 4.93 3.89 5.66
CA LYS A 126 4.76 5.26 5.12
C LYS A 126 6.09 6.05 5.02
N GLU A 127 7.18 5.52 5.56
CA GLU A 127 8.44 6.26 5.77
C GLU A 127 9.29 6.51 4.52
N GLU A 128 8.89 6.06 3.33
CA GLU A 128 9.67 6.27 2.09
C GLU A 128 9.26 7.50 1.26
N GLU A 129 8.32 8.32 1.74
CA GLU A 129 7.82 9.53 1.04
C GLU A 129 8.33 10.87 1.64
N SER A 130 9.40 10.88 2.44
CA SER A 130 9.97 12.11 3.05
C SER A 130 11.30 12.55 2.45
#